data_AF-A0A3B8ZGF1-F1
#
_entry.id   AF-A0A3B8ZGF1-F1
#
_cell.length_a   1.000
_cell.length_b   1.000
_cell.length_c   1.000
_cell.angle_alpha   90.00
_cell.angle_beta   90.00
_cell.angle_gamma   90.00
#
_symmetry.space_group_name_H-M   'P 1'
#
loop_
_entity.id
_entity.type
_entity.pdbx_description
1 polymer ?
#
loop_
_entity_poly.entity_id
_entity_poly.type
_entity_poly.pdbx_seq_one_letter_code
_entity_poly.pdbx_strand_id
1 'polypeptide(L)'
;HLRHLGGSRLVFQALKQQDIVAYIEYTGTIDQELLADTPIATDKQRAEALAEHGIMISPSLGFNNTYAIAMRRQQAEQLGIVSISDLARHRLLKYGLSNEFIDRGDGWPALSQRYALPTEHVFGLDHDLAYRQLRAGEIDVMDAYVTDARIDPAELILLQDDKKHFPEYSAVILYSSQMAERYPQLVTAWQRLIGQVDEDAMRQMNGEVEFNHLDESQVAANFLKERLQIVYQPPVQTRSQRVVQHILEHLDLVRRSLLPAILIAIPLGVIAFHWRLLGQTILGITSIVQTIPALALLVMLIPVSNWLGASSVGRGSITAVLALFLYSLLPVVRNTFAGLNDVPAFYRDSAQALGLSSFWRLSYVELPLATRSVLAGIKTAAVLNIGYATLGALIGAGGLGQPILTGIRLNRFDLILEGALPAALLALAAQAMFELLERRVLSKGLK
;
A
#
# COMPACT_ATOMS: atom_id res chain seq x y z
N HIS A 1 -7.94 10.93 -10.13
CA HIS A 1 -7.48 9.53 -10.05
C HIS A 1 -6.50 9.41 -8.89
N LEU A 2 -6.77 8.53 -7.93
CA LEU A 2 -5.86 8.20 -6.83
C LEU A 2 -5.18 6.87 -7.16
N ARG A 3 -3.91 6.71 -6.78
CA ARG A 3 -3.12 5.50 -7.03
C ARG A 3 -2.78 4.81 -5.71
N HIS A 4 -2.63 3.48 -5.76
CA HIS A 4 -2.13 2.66 -4.66
C HIS A 4 -2.86 2.88 -3.34
N LEU A 5 -4.20 2.85 -3.38
CA LEU A 5 -5.05 3.03 -2.19
C LEU A 5 -5.02 1.84 -1.20
N GLY A 6 -4.27 0.78 -1.51
CA GLY A 6 -4.09 -0.42 -0.69
C GLY A 6 -4.83 -1.63 -1.24
N GLY A 7 -5.14 -2.60 -0.37
CA GLY A 7 -5.89 -3.82 -0.72
C GLY A 7 -7.40 -3.61 -0.76
N SER A 8 -8.14 -4.60 -1.30
CA SER A 8 -9.58 -4.51 -1.59
C SER A 8 -10.42 -4.05 -0.39
N ARG A 9 -10.22 -4.62 0.80
CA ARG A 9 -10.94 -4.18 2.01
C ARG A 9 -10.76 -2.70 2.33
N LEU A 10 -9.56 -2.17 2.14
CA LEU A 10 -9.26 -0.77 2.42
C LEU A 10 -9.98 0.15 1.41
N VAL A 11 -9.92 -0.19 0.13
CA VAL A 11 -10.57 0.58 -0.94
C VAL A 11 -12.10 0.52 -0.81
N PHE A 12 -12.65 -0.65 -0.46
CA PHE A 12 -14.08 -0.80 -0.16
C PHE A 12 -14.53 0.06 1.02
N GLN A 13 -13.77 0.09 2.12
CA GLN A 13 -14.05 0.96 3.25
C GLN A 13 -13.99 2.45 2.88
N ALA A 14 -12.99 2.84 2.07
CA ALA A 14 -12.90 4.21 1.56
C ALA A 14 -14.11 4.59 0.70
N LEU A 15 -14.64 3.66 -0.10
CA LEU A 15 -15.87 3.88 -0.86
C LEU A 15 -17.09 4.05 0.06
N LYS A 16 -17.24 3.20 1.08
CA LYS A 16 -18.31 3.31 2.10
C LYS A 16 -18.28 4.65 2.82
N GLN A 17 -17.08 5.17 3.05
CA GLN A 17 -16.83 6.44 3.73
C GLN A 17 -16.85 7.65 2.81
N GLN A 18 -17.03 7.44 1.50
CA GLN A 18 -17.03 8.48 0.47
C GLN A 18 -15.70 9.23 0.30
N ASP A 19 -14.59 8.64 0.75
CA ASP A 19 -13.23 9.12 0.45
C ASP A 19 -12.90 8.96 -1.04
N ILE A 20 -13.57 8.02 -1.71
CA ILE A 20 -13.52 7.82 -3.15
C ILE A 20 -14.92 7.71 -3.73
N VAL A 21 -15.01 7.98 -5.03
CA VAL A 21 -16.27 8.00 -5.80
C VAL A 21 -16.62 6.62 -6.34
N ALA A 22 -15.62 5.94 -6.91
CA ALA A 22 -15.76 4.63 -7.52
C ALA A 22 -14.38 3.97 -7.66
N TYR A 23 -14.37 2.65 -7.82
CA TYR A 23 -13.19 1.87 -8.18
C TYR A 23 -13.58 0.58 -8.91
N ILE A 24 -12.60 -0.09 -9.50
CA ILE A 24 -12.77 -1.41 -10.11
C ILE A 24 -12.55 -2.48 -9.04
N GLU A 25 -13.46 -3.43 -8.96
CA GLU A 25 -13.34 -4.62 -8.10
C GLU A 25 -13.75 -5.87 -8.90
N TYR A 26 -13.50 -7.05 -8.35
CA TYR A 26 -13.86 -8.33 -8.95
C TYR A 26 -14.98 -9.02 -8.18
N THR A 27 -15.91 -9.65 -8.89
CA THR A 27 -17.05 -10.37 -8.28
C THR A 27 -16.61 -11.41 -7.25
N GLY A 28 -15.59 -12.22 -7.54
CA GLY A 28 -15.04 -13.19 -6.60
C GLY A 28 -14.48 -12.56 -5.33
N THR A 29 -13.80 -11.42 -5.43
CA THR A 29 -13.28 -10.67 -4.27
C THR A 29 -14.42 -10.12 -3.41
N ILE A 30 -15.48 -9.61 -4.04
CA ILE A 30 -16.67 -9.12 -3.33
C ILE A 30 -17.25 -10.26 -2.48
N ASP A 31 -17.46 -11.41 -3.09
CA ASP A 31 -18.15 -12.53 -2.46
C ASP A 31 -17.29 -13.22 -1.40
N GLN A 32 -16.00 -13.39 -1.65
CA GLN A 32 -15.10 -14.17 -0.79
C GLN A 32 -14.35 -13.35 0.26
N GLU A 33 -14.11 -12.05 0.04
CA GLU A 33 -13.29 -11.23 0.93
C GLU A 33 -14.06 -10.08 1.58
N LEU A 34 -14.85 -9.34 0.79
CA LEU A 34 -15.53 -8.13 1.25
C LEU A 34 -16.83 -8.44 1.98
N LEU A 35 -17.59 -9.41 1.47
CA LEU A 35 -18.88 -9.87 1.98
C LEU A 35 -18.83 -11.37 2.35
N ALA A 36 -17.67 -11.83 2.85
CA ALA A 36 -17.41 -13.24 3.14
C ALA A 36 -18.45 -13.91 4.07
N ASP A 37 -19.06 -13.12 4.96
CA ASP A 37 -20.08 -13.60 5.90
C ASP A 37 -21.51 -13.61 5.31
N THR A 38 -21.68 -13.16 4.07
CA THR A 38 -22.96 -13.08 3.38
C THR A 38 -23.04 -14.14 2.27
N PRO A 39 -24.00 -15.08 2.33
CA PRO A 39 -24.15 -16.10 1.29
C PRO A 39 -24.64 -15.45 -0.01
N ILE A 40 -23.75 -15.33 -0.99
CA ILE A 40 -24.03 -14.76 -2.32
C ILE A 40 -23.92 -15.86 -3.36
N ALA A 41 -25.02 -16.13 -4.08
CA ALA A 41 -25.06 -17.12 -5.16
C ALA A 41 -25.42 -16.50 -6.52
N THR A 42 -25.92 -15.28 -6.55
CA THR A 42 -26.41 -14.61 -7.75
C THR A 42 -26.00 -13.14 -7.78
N ASP A 43 -25.90 -12.58 -8.98
CA ASP A 43 -25.60 -11.15 -9.17
C ASP A 43 -26.59 -10.23 -8.48
N LYS A 44 -27.86 -10.64 -8.43
CA LYS A 44 -28.92 -9.91 -7.72
C LYS A 44 -28.64 -9.86 -6.21
N GLN A 45 -28.32 -11.00 -5.60
CA GLN A 45 -27.98 -11.06 -4.17
C GLN A 45 -26.74 -10.22 -3.85
N ARG A 46 -25.74 -10.23 -4.74
CA ARG A 46 -24.54 -9.39 -4.60
C ARG A 46 -24.90 -7.90 -4.60
N ALA A 47 -25.71 -7.48 -5.55
CA ALA A 47 -26.15 -6.09 -5.64
C ALA A 47 -26.98 -5.66 -4.42
N GLU A 48 -27.86 -6.53 -3.93
CA GLU A 48 -28.66 -6.28 -2.72
C GLU A 48 -27.76 -6.15 -1.47
N ALA A 49 -26.80 -7.06 -1.28
CA ALA A 49 -25.86 -7.01 -0.15
C ALA A 49 -24.97 -5.76 -0.18
N LEU A 50 -24.51 -5.33 -1.37
CA LEU A 50 -23.77 -4.08 -1.51
C LEU A 50 -24.64 -2.85 -1.23
N ALA A 51 -25.93 -2.88 -1.59
CA ALA A 51 -26.85 -1.79 -1.35
C ALA A 51 -27.08 -1.52 0.15
N GLU A 52 -27.01 -2.54 1.01
CA GLU A 52 -27.03 -2.39 2.47
C GLU A 52 -25.86 -1.53 2.99
N HIS A 53 -24.79 -1.40 2.21
CA HIS A 53 -23.64 -0.54 2.49
C HIS A 53 -23.67 0.79 1.73
N GLY A 54 -24.77 1.12 1.04
CA GLY A 54 -24.88 2.33 0.22
C GLY A 54 -23.98 2.30 -1.02
N ILE A 55 -23.67 1.10 -1.51
CA ILE A 55 -22.81 0.87 -2.68
C ILE A 55 -23.62 0.21 -3.78
N MET A 56 -23.37 0.66 -5.01
CA MET A 56 -23.89 0.08 -6.23
C MET A 56 -22.77 -0.59 -7.03
N ILE A 57 -23.15 -1.56 -7.85
CA ILE A 57 -22.29 -2.37 -8.69
C ILE A 57 -22.75 -2.26 -10.15
N SER A 58 -21.81 -2.09 -11.08
CA SER A 58 -22.09 -2.16 -12.51
C SER A 58 -22.14 -3.62 -13.01
N PRO A 59 -22.71 -3.88 -14.20
CA PRO A 59 -22.39 -5.11 -14.90
C PRO A 59 -20.89 -5.22 -15.23
N SER A 60 -20.45 -6.39 -15.72
CA SER A 60 -19.04 -6.64 -16.03
C SER A 60 -18.50 -5.70 -17.14
N LEU A 61 -17.26 -5.26 -16.98
CA LEU A 61 -16.50 -4.55 -18.00
C LEU A 61 -16.22 -5.41 -19.24
N GLY A 62 -16.31 -6.73 -19.12
CA GLY A 62 -16.20 -7.67 -20.25
C GLY A 62 -15.16 -8.78 -20.10
N PHE A 63 -14.36 -8.78 -19.03
CA PHE A 63 -13.32 -9.78 -18.82
C PHE A 63 -13.42 -10.45 -17.44
N ASN A 64 -12.94 -11.70 -17.38
CA ASN A 64 -12.85 -12.49 -16.17
C ASN A 64 -11.37 -12.71 -15.81
N ASN A 65 -10.93 -12.16 -14.67
CA ASN A 65 -9.55 -12.30 -14.21
C ASN A 65 -9.38 -13.47 -13.23
N THR A 66 -9.87 -14.64 -13.62
CA THR A 66 -9.79 -15.83 -12.78
C THR A 66 -8.44 -16.55 -12.94
N TYR A 67 -8.16 -17.47 -12.03
CA TYR A 67 -7.04 -18.41 -12.16
C TYR A 67 -7.25 -19.32 -13.37
N ALA A 68 -6.15 -19.67 -14.00
CA ALA A 68 -6.08 -20.60 -15.10
C ALA A 68 -4.88 -21.52 -14.91
N ILE A 69 -4.88 -22.63 -15.64
CA ILE A 69 -3.74 -23.53 -15.73
C ILE A 69 -3.14 -23.39 -17.11
N ALA A 70 -1.83 -23.17 -17.18
CA ALA A 70 -1.11 -22.91 -18.42
C ALA A 70 -0.07 -24.00 -18.71
N MET A 71 0.13 -24.29 -20.00
CA MET A 71 1.16 -25.19 -20.50
C MET A 71 1.82 -24.61 -21.76
N ARG A 72 3.00 -25.14 -22.14
CA ARG A 72 3.55 -24.90 -23.48
C ARG A 72 2.62 -25.50 -24.52
N ARG A 73 2.21 -24.69 -25.52
CA ARG A 73 1.30 -25.10 -26.59
C ARG A 73 1.80 -26.36 -27.31
N GLN A 74 3.07 -26.35 -27.72
CA GLN A 74 3.68 -27.48 -28.42
C GLN A 74 3.59 -28.79 -27.60
N GLN A 75 3.82 -28.72 -26.29
CA GLN A 75 3.77 -29.89 -25.42
C GLN A 75 2.33 -30.36 -25.19
N ALA A 76 1.40 -29.42 -24.99
CA ALA A 76 -0.02 -29.73 -24.86
C ALA A 76 -0.55 -30.45 -26.11
N GLU A 77 -0.19 -29.96 -27.31
CA GLU A 77 -0.54 -30.58 -28.59
C GLU A 77 0.08 -31.98 -28.76
N GLN A 78 1.36 -32.16 -28.37
CA GLN A 78 2.03 -33.46 -28.42
C GLN A 78 1.40 -34.50 -27.49
N LEU A 79 0.93 -34.06 -26.31
CA LEU A 79 0.32 -34.93 -25.31
C LEU A 79 -1.20 -35.08 -25.46
N GLY A 80 -1.82 -34.28 -26.32
CA GLY A 80 -3.28 -34.26 -26.52
C GLY A 80 -4.04 -33.65 -25.34
N ILE A 81 -3.45 -32.68 -24.64
CA ILE A 81 -4.02 -32.01 -23.46
C ILE A 81 -4.72 -30.73 -23.90
N VAL A 82 -6.03 -30.64 -23.66
CA VAL A 82 -6.83 -29.43 -23.96
C VAL A 82 -7.58 -28.90 -22.73
N SER A 83 -7.81 -29.76 -21.74
CA SER A 83 -8.55 -29.46 -20.52
C SER A 83 -7.74 -29.78 -19.26
N ILE A 84 -8.13 -29.22 -18.12
CA ILE A 84 -7.51 -29.55 -16.83
C ILE A 84 -7.73 -31.02 -16.49
N SER A 85 -8.88 -31.61 -16.86
CA SER A 85 -9.14 -33.04 -16.67
C SER A 85 -8.15 -33.96 -17.40
N ASP A 86 -7.58 -33.54 -18.53
CA ASP A 86 -6.62 -34.37 -19.28
C ASP A 86 -5.32 -34.58 -18.50
N LEU A 87 -4.92 -33.61 -17.67
CA LEU A 87 -3.71 -33.67 -16.84
C LEU A 87 -3.67 -34.88 -15.91
N ALA A 88 -4.83 -35.37 -15.45
CA ALA A 88 -4.93 -36.53 -14.56
C ALA A 88 -4.30 -37.81 -15.16
N ARG A 89 -4.19 -37.89 -16.49
CA ARG A 89 -3.60 -39.02 -17.21
C ARG A 89 -2.06 -38.95 -17.31
N HIS A 90 -1.46 -37.82 -16.95
CA HIS A 90 -0.03 -37.56 -17.16
C HIS A 90 0.70 -37.34 -15.82
N ARG A 91 0.99 -38.44 -15.10
CA ARG A 91 1.61 -38.42 -13.77
C ARG A 91 3.03 -37.83 -13.68
N LEU A 92 3.74 -37.81 -14.80
CA LEU A 92 5.14 -37.35 -14.84
C LEU A 92 5.28 -35.84 -15.10
N LEU A 93 4.18 -35.12 -15.31
CA LEU A 93 4.23 -33.67 -15.51
C LEU A 93 4.68 -32.98 -14.23
N LYS A 94 5.56 -32.01 -14.39
CA LYS A 94 6.05 -31.15 -13.31
C LYS A 94 5.20 -29.89 -13.22
N TYR A 95 4.62 -29.67 -12.05
CA TYR A 95 3.82 -28.50 -11.75
C TYR A 95 4.69 -27.49 -11.00
N GLY A 96 4.94 -26.33 -11.61
CA GLY A 96 5.55 -25.19 -10.93
C GLY A 96 4.47 -24.18 -10.61
N LEU A 97 3.92 -24.24 -9.41
CA LEU A 97 2.78 -23.41 -8.99
C LEU A 97 3.26 -22.29 -8.07
N SER A 98 2.57 -21.15 -8.08
CA SER A 98 2.83 -20.07 -7.15
C SER A 98 2.62 -20.54 -5.71
N ASN A 99 3.44 -20.02 -4.79
CA ASN A 99 3.30 -20.36 -3.36
C ASN A 99 1.90 -19.99 -2.83
N GLU A 100 1.32 -18.88 -3.32
CA GLU A 100 -0.06 -18.51 -2.97
C GLU A 100 -1.05 -19.57 -3.42
N PHE A 101 -0.96 -20.01 -4.67
CA PHE A 101 -1.90 -20.99 -5.23
C PHE A 101 -1.82 -22.35 -4.55
N ILE A 102 -0.65 -22.76 -4.06
CA ILE A 102 -0.48 -24.01 -3.30
C ILE A 102 -1.24 -24.00 -1.98
N ASP A 103 -1.26 -22.86 -1.29
CA ASP A 103 -1.83 -22.76 0.06
C ASP A 103 -3.30 -22.28 0.06
N ARG A 104 -3.80 -21.78 -1.08
CA ARG A 104 -5.16 -21.21 -1.20
C ARG A 104 -6.24 -22.30 -1.17
N GLY A 105 -7.35 -22.04 -0.48
CA GLY A 105 -8.44 -23.00 -0.30
C GLY A 105 -9.12 -23.43 -1.60
N ASP A 106 -9.30 -22.52 -2.54
CA ASP A 106 -9.77 -22.76 -3.92
C ASP A 106 -8.61 -22.87 -4.94
N GLY A 107 -7.37 -22.93 -4.45
CA GLY A 107 -6.17 -23.17 -5.23
C GLY A 107 -5.88 -24.65 -5.46
N TRP A 108 -4.60 -25.04 -5.40
CA TRP A 108 -4.13 -26.39 -5.70
C TRP A 108 -4.81 -27.51 -4.91
N PRO A 109 -5.05 -27.40 -3.58
CA PRO A 109 -5.63 -28.51 -2.81
C PRO A 109 -7.02 -28.91 -3.33
N ALA A 110 -7.90 -27.93 -3.56
CA ALA A 110 -9.24 -28.19 -4.07
C ALA A 110 -9.23 -28.54 -5.56
N LEU A 111 -8.35 -27.93 -6.36
CA LEU A 111 -8.20 -28.25 -7.78
C LEU A 111 -7.75 -29.71 -7.98
N SER A 112 -6.67 -30.11 -7.30
CA SER A 112 -6.12 -31.47 -7.36
C SER A 112 -7.16 -32.51 -6.92
N GLN A 113 -7.94 -32.23 -5.87
CA GLN A 113 -9.02 -33.12 -5.45
C GLN A 113 -10.13 -33.21 -6.50
N ARG A 114 -10.61 -32.09 -7.05
CA ARG A 114 -11.72 -32.04 -8.02
C ARG A 114 -11.37 -32.72 -9.35
N TYR A 115 -10.12 -32.58 -9.77
CA TYR A 115 -9.62 -33.10 -11.04
C TYR A 115 -8.86 -34.43 -10.92
N ALA A 116 -8.64 -34.93 -9.69
CA ALA A 116 -7.81 -36.09 -9.40
C ALA A 116 -6.38 -35.95 -9.96
N LEU A 117 -5.78 -34.76 -9.78
CA LEU A 117 -4.45 -34.45 -10.33
C LEU A 117 -3.34 -35.10 -9.50
N PRO A 118 -2.24 -35.55 -10.14
CA PRO A 118 -1.07 -36.09 -9.45
C PRO A 118 -0.42 -35.01 -8.57
N THR A 119 0.02 -35.37 -7.35
CA THR A 119 0.66 -34.45 -6.40
C THR A 119 2.17 -34.70 -6.21
N GLU A 120 2.71 -35.69 -6.90
CA GLU A 120 4.07 -36.20 -6.72
C GLU A 120 5.16 -35.21 -7.19
N HIS A 121 4.84 -34.34 -8.15
CA HIS A 121 5.76 -33.42 -8.80
C HIS A 121 5.25 -31.98 -8.80
N VAL A 122 4.90 -31.48 -7.61
CA VAL A 122 4.42 -30.10 -7.40
C VAL A 122 5.46 -29.30 -6.64
N PHE A 123 5.85 -28.16 -7.19
CA PHE A 123 6.86 -27.26 -6.64
C PHE A 123 6.28 -25.86 -6.46
N GLY A 124 6.55 -25.26 -5.32
CA GLY A 124 6.27 -23.85 -5.07
C GLY A 124 7.33 -22.97 -5.71
N LEU A 125 6.90 -22.06 -6.60
CA LEU A 125 7.75 -21.12 -7.32
C LEU A 125 7.24 -19.69 -7.13
N ASP A 126 8.12 -18.72 -7.37
CA ASP A 126 7.70 -17.35 -7.66
C ASP A 126 7.07 -17.28 -9.06
N HIS A 127 6.08 -16.40 -9.27
CA HIS A 127 5.33 -16.30 -10.53
C HIS A 127 6.24 -16.00 -11.73
N ASP A 128 7.22 -15.11 -11.56
CA ASP A 128 8.19 -14.77 -12.63
C ASP A 128 9.12 -15.95 -12.92
N LEU A 129 9.49 -16.70 -11.88
CA LEU A 129 10.29 -17.90 -12.03
C LEU A 129 9.51 -19.02 -12.75
N ALA A 130 8.23 -19.20 -12.42
CA ALA A 130 7.37 -20.19 -13.06
C ALA A 130 7.29 -19.97 -14.58
N TYR A 131 7.05 -18.75 -15.06
CA TYR A 131 7.08 -18.45 -16.50
C TYR A 131 8.42 -18.80 -17.17
N ARG A 132 9.54 -18.45 -16.53
CA ARG A 132 10.88 -18.75 -17.09
C ARG A 132 11.12 -20.25 -17.16
N GLN A 133 10.79 -20.98 -16.10
CA GLN A 133 10.96 -22.43 -16.05
C GLN A 133 10.01 -23.16 -17.01
N LEU A 134 8.78 -22.66 -17.17
CA LEU A 134 7.82 -23.20 -18.14
C LEU A 134 8.35 -23.02 -19.56
N ARG A 135 8.88 -21.84 -19.92
CA ARG A 135 9.49 -21.64 -21.25
C ARG A 135 10.76 -22.45 -21.45
N ALA A 136 11.57 -22.64 -20.41
CA ALA A 136 12.80 -23.44 -20.46
C ALA A 136 12.56 -24.96 -20.49
N GLY A 137 11.33 -25.42 -20.25
CA GLY A 137 11.04 -26.86 -20.19
C GLY A 137 11.40 -27.53 -18.85
N GLU A 138 11.70 -26.74 -17.82
CA GLU A 138 12.03 -27.26 -16.48
C GLU A 138 10.78 -27.71 -15.71
N ILE A 139 9.67 -27.01 -15.93
CA ILE A 139 8.31 -27.39 -15.51
C ILE A 139 7.40 -27.52 -16.73
N ASP A 140 6.28 -28.21 -16.59
CA ASP A 140 5.34 -28.49 -17.68
C ASP A 140 4.00 -27.75 -17.52
N VAL A 141 3.61 -27.47 -16.28
CA VAL A 141 2.33 -26.86 -15.92
C VAL A 141 2.57 -25.77 -14.88
N MET A 142 1.88 -24.64 -15.00
CA MET A 142 1.86 -23.58 -13.98
C MET A 142 0.45 -23.02 -13.80
N ASP A 143 0.19 -22.34 -12.67
CA ASP A 143 -0.94 -21.44 -12.52
C ASP A 143 -0.67 -20.10 -13.22
N ALA A 144 -1.73 -19.49 -13.72
CA ALA A 144 -1.69 -18.18 -14.35
C ALA A 144 -2.99 -17.42 -14.08
N TYR A 145 -3.03 -16.14 -14.41
CA TYR A 145 -4.29 -15.41 -14.54
C TYR A 145 -4.67 -15.31 -16.01
N VAL A 146 -5.96 -15.39 -16.33
CA VAL A 146 -6.45 -15.30 -17.72
C VAL A 146 -6.01 -14.01 -18.41
N THR A 147 -5.88 -12.90 -17.65
CA THR A 147 -5.49 -11.58 -18.14
C THR A 147 -3.99 -11.28 -18.06
N ASP A 148 -3.16 -12.28 -17.75
CA ASP A 148 -1.72 -12.10 -17.65
C ASP A 148 -1.09 -11.83 -19.03
N ALA A 149 -0.34 -10.74 -19.13
CA ALA A 149 0.26 -10.27 -20.39
C ALA A 149 1.36 -11.19 -20.90
N ARG A 150 1.94 -12.03 -20.03
CA ARG A 150 3.02 -12.96 -20.36
C ARG A 150 2.54 -14.19 -21.13
N ILE A 151 1.23 -14.39 -21.21
CA ILE A 151 0.62 -15.44 -22.01
C ILE A 151 0.68 -15.00 -23.47
N ASP A 152 1.72 -15.47 -24.17
CA ASP A 152 1.75 -15.44 -25.63
C ASP A 152 0.95 -16.63 -26.15
N PRO A 153 -0.21 -16.42 -26.82
CA PRO A 153 -1.01 -17.51 -27.36
C PRO A 153 -0.27 -18.37 -28.38
N ALA A 154 0.82 -17.89 -28.99
CA ALA A 154 1.65 -18.68 -29.90
C ALA A 154 2.52 -19.71 -29.15
N GLU A 155 2.97 -19.39 -27.94
CA GLU A 155 3.88 -20.24 -27.15
C GLU A 155 3.16 -21.06 -26.08
N LEU A 156 2.15 -20.46 -25.45
CA LEU A 156 1.44 -20.99 -24.29
C LEU A 156 -0.04 -21.21 -24.61
N ILE A 157 -0.64 -22.16 -23.90
CA ILE A 157 -2.07 -22.44 -23.94
C ILE A 157 -2.63 -22.45 -22.52
N LEU A 158 -3.77 -21.79 -22.34
CA LEU A 158 -4.60 -21.93 -21.14
C LEU A 158 -5.51 -23.14 -21.32
N LEU A 159 -5.46 -24.08 -20.38
CA LEU A 159 -6.27 -25.28 -20.39
C LEU A 159 -7.72 -24.95 -20.02
N GLN A 160 -8.68 -25.61 -20.65
CA GLN A 160 -10.09 -25.44 -20.33
C GLN A 160 -10.40 -25.98 -18.93
N ASP A 161 -10.98 -25.14 -18.06
CA ASP A 161 -11.54 -25.53 -16.76
C ASP A 161 -12.90 -26.24 -16.96
N ASP A 162 -12.87 -27.47 -17.46
CA ASP A 162 -14.03 -28.23 -17.92
C ASP A 162 -15.03 -28.59 -16.80
N LYS A 163 -14.59 -28.64 -15.54
CA LYS A 163 -15.45 -28.81 -14.36
C LYS A 163 -15.77 -27.51 -13.63
N LYS A 164 -15.42 -26.34 -14.17
CA LYS A 164 -15.70 -25.01 -13.58
C LYS A 164 -15.29 -24.93 -12.11
N HIS A 165 -14.01 -25.22 -11.84
CA HIS A 165 -13.44 -25.14 -10.50
C HIS A 165 -13.24 -23.70 -10.06
N PHE A 166 -12.73 -22.85 -10.95
CA PHE A 166 -12.35 -21.50 -10.56
C PHE A 166 -13.56 -20.57 -10.46
N PRO A 167 -13.63 -19.72 -9.41
CA PRO A 167 -14.68 -18.72 -9.30
C PRO A 167 -14.60 -17.70 -10.44
N GLU A 168 -15.71 -17.04 -10.73
CA GLU A 168 -15.71 -15.90 -11.65
C GLU A 168 -15.21 -14.64 -10.93
N TYR A 169 -14.15 -14.04 -11.48
CA TYR A 169 -13.60 -12.74 -11.09
C TYR A 169 -13.87 -11.76 -12.22
N SER A 170 -15.16 -11.50 -12.48
CA SER A 170 -15.58 -10.49 -13.46
C SER A 170 -15.27 -9.09 -12.94
N ALA A 171 -14.59 -8.29 -13.75
CA ALA A 171 -14.26 -6.91 -13.39
C ALA A 171 -15.50 -6.02 -13.45
N VAL A 172 -15.82 -5.36 -12.34
CA VAL A 172 -17.00 -4.51 -12.16
C VAL A 172 -16.62 -3.16 -11.57
N ILE A 173 -17.46 -2.15 -11.74
CA ILE A 173 -17.30 -0.84 -11.11
C ILE A 173 -18.16 -0.82 -9.85
N LEU A 174 -17.54 -0.56 -8.70
CA LEU A 174 -18.25 -0.24 -7.46
C LEU A 174 -18.27 1.27 -7.25
N TYR A 175 -19.44 1.82 -6.94
CA TYR A 175 -19.64 3.26 -6.76
C TYR A 175 -20.71 3.55 -5.70
N SER A 176 -20.65 4.71 -5.05
CA SER A 176 -21.60 5.06 -3.98
C SER A 176 -22.99 5.40 -4.54
N SER A 177 -24.05 4.98 -3.84
CA SER A 177 -25.43 5.33 -4.21
C SER A 177 -25.68 6.85 -4.22
N GLN A 178 -25.20 7.55 -3.19
CA GLN A 178 -25.31 9.01 -3.10
C GLN A 178 -24.56 9.70 -4.23
N MET A 179 -23.45 9.11 -4.66
CA MET A 179 -22.66 9.66 -5.74
C MET A 179 -23.39 9.53 -7.08
N ALA A 180 -24.02 8.40 -7.36
CA ALA A 180 -24.80 8.21 -8.58
C ALA A 180 -25.95 9.21 -8.70
N GLU A 181 -26.58 9.57 -7.59
CA GLU A 181 -27.58 10.63 -7.54
C GLU A 181 -26.95 12.01 -7.81
N ARG A 182 -25.75 12.26 -7.27
CA ARG A 182 -25.07 13.56 -7.37
C ARG A 182 -24.43 13.82 -8.74
N TYR A 183 -23.90 12.79 -9.40
CA TYR A 183 -23.30 12.91 -10.74
C TYR A 183 -23.76 11.77 -11.68
N PRO A 184 -25.03 11.77 -12.08
CA PRO A 184 -25.59 10.73 -12.95
C PRO A 184 -24.84 10.61 -14.29
N GLN A 185 -24.27 11.70 -14.78
CA GLN A 185 -23.45 11.72 -16.00
C GLN A 185 -22.21 10.81 -15.94
N LEU A 186 -21.63 10.60 -14.75
CA LEU A 186 -20.50 9.68 -14.57
C LEU A 186 -20.95 8.23 -14.70
N VAL A 187 -22.11 7.89 -14.14
CA VAL A 187 -22.71 6.56 -14.29
C VAL A 187 -23.01 6.28 -15.76
N THR A 188 -23.58 7.25 -16.48
CA THR A 188 -23.80 7.13 -17.94
C THR A 188 -22.50 6.95 -18.71
N ALA A 189 -21.42 7.65 -18.33
CA ALA A 189 -20.12 7.47 -18.96
C ALA A 189 -19.54 6.06 -18.71
N TRP A 190 -19.64 5.54 -17.49
CA TRP A 190 -19.22 4.19 -17.14
C TRP A 190 -20.02 3.11 -17.84
N GLN A 191 -21.32 3.32 -18.07
CA GLN A 191 -22.15 2.40 -18.84
C GLN A 191 -21.60 2.14 -20.25
N ARG A 192 -20.89 3.10 -20.85
CA ARG A 192 -20.25 2.93 -22.17
C ARG A 192 -19.06 1.97 -22.14
N LEU A 193 -18.47 1.68 -20.97
CA LEU A 193 -17.35 0.75 -20.81
C LEU A 193 -17.80 -0.70 -20.58
N ILE A 194 -19.07 -0.90 -20.25
CA ILE A 194 -19.62 -2.23 -19.94
C ILE A 194 -19.52 -3.12 -21.19
N GLY A 195 -18.92 -4.30 -21.01
CA GLY A 195 -18.67 -5.27 -22.07
C GLY A 195 -17.65 -4.84 -23.15
N GLN A 196 -16.90 -3.76 -22.95
CA GLN A 196 -15.93 -3.26 -23.94
C GLN A 196 -14.50 -3.76 -23.73
N VAL A 197 -14.18 -4.23 -22.52
CA VAL A 197 -12.84 -4.72 -22.17
C VAL A 197 -12.89 -6.24 -22.15
N ASP A 198 -12.60 -6.86 -23.28
CA ASP A 198 -12.41 -8.31 -23.37
C ASP A 198 -11.05 -8.74 -22.79
N GLU A 199 -10.87 -10.04 -22.57
CA GLU A 199 -9.64 -10.60 -21.97
C GLU A 199 -8.39 -10.34 -22.81
N ASP A 200 -8.52 -10.37 -24.15
CA ASP A 200 -7.42 -10.07 -25.08
C ASP A 200 -6.99 -8.62 -24.99
N ALA A 201 -7.95 -7.68 -24.97
CA ALA A 201 -7.68 -6.27 -24.79
C ALA A 201 -7.01 -6.00 -23.43
N MET A 202 -7.46 -6.66 -22.37
CA MET A 202 -6.85 -6.50 -21.04
C MET A 202 -5.42 -7.04 -21.01
N ARG A 203 -5.16 -8.22 -21.61
CA ARG A 203 -3.80 -8.76 -21.76
C ARG A 203 -2.88 -7.81 -22.51
N GLN A 204 -3.35 -7.26 -23.64
CA GLN A 204 -2.57 -6.30 -24.42
C GLN A 204 -2.26 -5.05 -23.60
N MET A 205 -3.25 -4.48 -22.91
CA MET A 205 -3.05 -3.29 -22.05
C MET A 205 -2.06 -3.58 -20.91
N ASN A 206 -2.17 -4.74 -20.26
CA ASN A 206 -1.21 -5.17 -19.23
C ASN A 206 0.21 -5.28 -19.82
N GLY A 207 0.34 -5.84 -21.04
CA GLY A 207 1.63 -5.98 -21.71
C GLY A 207 2.26 -4.65 -22.11
N GLU A 208 1.45 -3.67 -22.50
CA GLU A 208 1.91 -2.30 -22.77
C GLU A 208 2.51 -1.63 -21.52
N VAL A 209 1.93 -1.87 -20.34
CA VAL A 209 2.47 -1.34 -19.07
C VAL A 209 3.71 -2.12 -18.64
N GLU A 210 3.66 -3.44 -18.71
CA GLU A 210 4.71 -4.30 -18.16
C GLU A 210 5.96 -4.31 -19.05
N PHE A 211 5.82 -4.61 -20.34
CA PHE A 211 6.96 -4.80 -21.25
C PHE A 211 7.37 -3.52 -21.97
N ASN A 212 6.39 -2.69 -22.37
CA ASN A 212 6.67 -1.44 -23.09
C ASN A 212 6.80 -0.23 -22.14
N HIS A 213 6.60 -0.44 -20.84
CA HIS A 213 6.77 0.56 -19.80
C HIS A 213 5.93 1.84 -20.01
N LEU A 214 4.81 1.72 -20.72
CA LEU A 214 3.88 2.82 -20.92
C LEU A 214 3.13 3.13 -19.62
N ASP A 215 2.87 4.41 -19.38
CA ASP A 215 2.05 4.84 -18.24
C ASP A 215 0.62 4.30 -18.39
N GLU A 216 0.01 3.84 -17.29
CA GLU A 216 -1.32 3.21 -17.32
C GLU A 216 -2.39 4.17 -17.86
N SER A 217 -2.21 5.47 -17.62
CA SER A 217 -3.10 6.52 -18.13
C SER A 217 -2.99 6.71 -19.64
N GLN A 218 -1.82 6.45 -20.24
CA GLN A 218 -1.63 6.48 -21.68
C GLN A 218 -2.22 5.24 -22.34
N VAL A 219 -2.00 4.06 -21.76
CA VAL A 219 -2.61 2.81 -22.22
C VAL A 219 -4.15 2.91 -22.21
N ALA A 220 -4.72 3.39 -21.10
CA ALA A 220 -6.16 3.62 -21.02
C ALA A 220 -6.67 4.65 -22.05
N ALA A 221 -5.90 5.71 -22.32
CA ALA A 221 -6.27 6.70 -23.33
C ALA A 221 -6.24 6.14 -24.75
N ASN A 222 -5.26 5.28 -25.07
CA ASN A 222 -5.18 4.58 -26.35
C ASN A 222 -6.40 3.67 -26.54
N PHE A 223 -6.72 2.86 -25.53
CA PHE A 223 -7.90 2.00 -25.55
C PHE A 223 -9.20 2.79 -25.75
N LEU A 224 -9.39 3.89 -25.02
CA LEU A 224 -10.57 4.75 -25.16
C LEU A 224 -10.69 5.35 -26.57
N LYS A 225 -9.57 5.70 -27.19
CA LYS A 225 -9.54 6.22 -28.57
C LYS A 225 -9.92 5.12 -29.56
N GLU A 226 -9.38 3.92 -29.40
CA GLU A 226 -9.58 2.80 -30.33
C GLU A 226 -10.99 2.20 -30.24
N ARG A 227 -11.45 1.89 -29.02
CA ARG A 227 -12.73 1.21 -28.81
C ARG A 227 -13.93 2.15 -28.73
N LEU A 228 -13.75 3.34 -28.12
CA LEU A 228 -14.85 4.26 -27.83
C LEU A 228 -14.80 5.59 -28.60
N GLN A 229 -13.78 5.78 -29.45
CA GLN A 229 -13.54 7.02 -30.20
C GLN A 229 -13.41 8.25 -29.27
N ILE A 230 -13.02 8.04 -28.02
CA ILE A 230 -12.81 9.10 -27.04
C ILE A 230 -11.34 9.49 -27.08
N VAL A 231 -11.05 10.67 -27.60
CA VAL A 231 -9.70 11.21 -27.61
C VAL A 231 -9.41 11.91 -26.29
N TYR A 232 -8.53 11.32 -25.49
CA TYR A 232 -7.98 11.91 -24.28
C TYR A 232 -6.46 11.92 -24.39
N GLN A 233 -5.84 13.03 -24.02
CA GLN A 233 -4.38 13.11 -23.89
C GLN A 233 -4.07 13.22 -22.41
N PRO A 234 -3.57 12.16 -21.76
CA PRO A 234 -3.17 12.25 -20.37
C PRO A 234 -2.02 13.25 -20.26
N PRO A 235 -1.95 14.00 -19.15
CA PRO A 235 -0.83 14.91 -18.93
C PRO A 235 0.48 14.11 -18.83
N VAL A 236 1.38 14.32 -19.79
CA VAL A 236 2.72 13.74 -19.77
C VAL A 236 3.56 14.49 -18.75
N GLN A 237 3.80 13.87 -17.60
CA GLN A 237 4.74 14.43 -16.62
C GLN A 237 6.15 13.94 -16.94
N THR A 238 7.09 14.87 -17.03
CA THR A 238 8.50 14.52 -17.10
C THR A 238 8.95 13.85 -15.80
N ARG A 239 9.99 13.03 -15.86
CA ARG A 239 10.56 12.36 -14.69
C ARG A 239 10.92 13.33 -13.57
N SER A 240 11.51 14.48 -13.91
CA SER A 240 11.87 15.53 -12.95
C SER A 240 10.64 16.11 -12.25
N GLN A 241 9.56 16.38 -12.99
CA GLN A 241 8.30 16.87 -12.41
C GLN A 241 7.70 15.87 -11.41
N ARG A 242 7.69 14.57 -11.75
CA ARG A 242 7.20 13.52 -10.85
C ARG A 242 8.02 13.44 -9.57
N VAL A 243 9.35 13.40 -9.69
CA VAL A 243 10.25 13.35 -8.53
C VAL A 243 10.06 14.56 -7.63
N VAL A 244 10.01 15.76 -8.21
CA VAL A 244 9.77 17.00 -7.44
C VAL A 244 8.41 16.95 -6.75
N GLN A 245 7.35 16.54 -7.44
CA GLN A 245 6.03 16.39 -6.83
C GLN A 245 6.06 15.42 -5.65
N HIS A 246 6.67 14.25 -5.80
CA HIS A 246 6.79 13.28 -4.72
C HIS A 246 7.64 13.78 -3.56
N ILE A 247 8.72 14.53 -3.81
CA ILE A 247 9.50 15.17 -2.74
C ILE A 247 8.62 16.16 -1.96
N LEU A 248 7.85 17.00 -2.65
CA LEU A 248 6.99 17.99 -2.00
C LEU A 248 5.87 17.33 -1.19
N GLU A 249 5.19 16.33 -1.74
CA GLU A 249 4.18 15.54 -1.02
C GLU A 249 4.79 14.87 0.22
N HIS A 250 6.00 14.33 0.10
CA HIS A 250 6.69 13.65 1.19
C HIS A 250 7.11 14.63 2.30
N LEU A 251 7.66 15.79 1.95
CA LEU A 251 7.99 16.84 2.89
C LEU A 251 6.75 17.39 3.60
N ASP A 252 5.61 17.48 2.92
CA ASP A 252 4.35 17.89 3.54
C ASP A 252 3.85 16.87 4.58
N LEU A 253 3.92 15.56 4.30
CA LEU A 253 3.59 14.51 5.26
C LEU A 253 4.49 14.58 6.51
N VAL A 254 5.80 14.72 6.31
CA VAL A 254 6.77 14.83 7.40
C VAL A 254 6.52 16.10 8.21
N ARG A 255 6.28 17.25 7.56
CA ARG A 255 5.99 18.52 8.23
C ARG A 255 4.72 18.43 9.08
N ARG A 256 3.61 17.95 8.51
CA ARG A 256 2.30 17.88 9.19
C ARG A 256 2.28 16.90 10.36
N SER A 257 3.16 15.90 10.36
CA SER A 257 3.26 14.92 11.45
C SER A 257 4.30 15.31 12.50
N LEU A 258 5.48 15.77 12.09
CA LEU A 258 6.60 16.07 12.99
C LEU A 258 6.37 17.32 13.83
N LEU A 259 5.83 18.40 13.25
CA LEU A 259 5.58 19.65 13.99
C LEU A 259 4.67 19.44 15.21
N PRO A 260 3.46 18.87 15.08
CA PRO A 260 2.63 18.59 16.25
C PRO A 260 3.29 17.57 17.19
N ALA A 261 4.07 16.60 16.68
CA ALA A 261 4.79 15.65 17.51
C ALA A 261 5.79 16.36 18.42
N ILE A 262 6.57 17.32 17.91
CA ILE A 262 7.51 18.10 18.71
C ILE A 262 6.77 18.93 19.77
N LEU A 263 5.69 19.61 19.36
CA LEU A 263 4.89 20.47 20.25
C LEU A 263 4.27 19.70 21.42
N ILE A 264 3.92 18.43 21.22
CA ILE A 264 3.30 17.58 22.25
C ILE A 264 4.36 16.78 23.02
N ALA A 265 5.37 16.24 22.35
CA ALA A 265 6.36 15.36 22.95
C ALA A 265 7.32 16.08 23.91
N ILE A 266 7.68 17.35 23.66
CA ILE A 266 8.52 18.11 24.60
C ILE A 266 7.79 18.31 25.94
N PRO A 267 6.55 18.84 25.99
CA PRO A 267 5.77 18.89 27.23
C PRO A 267 5.61 17.52 27.89
N LEU A 268 5.33 16.46 27.13
CA LEU A 268 5.23 15.10 27.69
C LEU A 268 6.55 14.62 28.33
N GLY A 269 7.70 14.93 27.71
CA GLY A 269 9.01 14.63 28.30
C GLY A 269 9.30 15.43 29.57
N VAL A 270 8.88 16.70 29.62
CA VAL A 270 8.96 17.55 30.82
C VAL A 270 8.07 17.01 31.94
N ILE A 271 6.84 16.60 31.62
CA ILE A 271 5.88 15.99 32.55
C ILE A 271 6.44 14.68 33.11
N ALA A 272 7.00 13.85 32.23
CA ALA A 272 7.64 12.59 32.60
C ALA A 272 8.82 12.80 33.58
N PHE A 273 9.55 13.91 33.44
CA PHE A 273 10.64 14.28 34.33
C PHE A 273 10.13 14.70 35.72
N HIS A 274 9.06 15.50 35.80
CA HIS A 274 8.54 15.99 37.08
C HIS A 274 7.80 14.92 37.89
N TRP A 275 7.13 13.99 37.23
CA TRP A 275 6.27 13.01 37.89
C TRP A 275 6.71 11.58 37.57
N ARG A 276 7.51 10.97 38.44
CA ARG A 276 8.13 9.65 38.25
C ARG A 276 7.16 8.55 37.78
N LEU A 277 5.97 8.47 38.37
CA LEU A 277 4.96 7.48 38.00
C LEU A 277 4.38 7.75 36.61
N LEU A 278 3.99 8.99 36.33
CA LEU A 278 3.47 9.39 35.01
C LEU A 278 4.54 9.26 33.93
N GLY A 279 5.81 9.50 34.26
CA GLY A 279 6.92 9.33 33.33
C GLY A 279 7.12 7.90 32.85
N GLN A 280 7.02 6.92 33.75
CA GLN A 280 7.06 5.50 33.37
C GLN A 280 5.90 5.15 32.43
N THR A 281 4.69 5.64 32.73
CA THR A 281 3.51 5.41 31.88
C THR A 281 3.64 6.08 30.51
N ILE A 282 4.06 7.34 30.44
CA ILE A 282 4.23 8.08 29.18
C ILE A 282 5.28 7.40 28.28
N LEU A 283 6.43 7.04 28.84
CA LEU A 283 7.48 6.33 28.11
C LEU A 283 7.03 4.91 27.70
N GLY A 284 6.29 4.22 28.56
CA GLY A 284 5.72 2.92 28.26
C GLY A 284 4.74 2.96 27.09
N ILE A 285 3.76 3.86 27.12
CA ILE A 285 2.75 4.03 26.05
C ILE A 285 3.43 4.40 24.73
N THR A 286 4.31 5.40 24.74
CA THR A 286 5.01 5.82 23.51
C THR A 286 5.93 4.72 22.96
N SER A 287 6.48 3.87 23.81
CA SER A 287 7.26 2.68 23.39
C SER A 287 6.36 1.62 22.77
N ILE A 288 5.22 1.30 23.39
CA ILE A 288 4.25 0.32 22.86
C ILE A 288 3.82 0.73 21.45
N VAL A 289 3.49 2.01 21.25
CA VAL A 289 3.06 2.50 19.94
C VAL A 289 4.13 2.27 18.87
N GLN A 290 5.42 2.53 19.17
CA GLN A 290 6.52 2.24 18.24
C GLN A 290 6.76 0.76 17.94
N THR A 291 6.33 -0.15 18.84
CA THR A 291 6.47 -1.59 18.61
C THR A 291 5.38 -2.17 17.71
N ILE A 292 4.27 -1.45 17.49
CA ILE A 292 3.21 -1.87 16.57
C ILE A 292 3.78 -1.82 15.13
N PRO A 293 3.66 -2.87 14.31
CA PRO A 293 4.04 -2.82 12.90
C PRO A 293 3.32 -1.69 12.16
N ALA A 294 4.05 -0.96 11.31
CA ALA A 294 3.52 0.24 10.65
C ALA A 294 2.26 0.02 9.84
N LEU A 295 2.16 -1.10 9.11
CA LEU A 295 0.96 -1.46 8.38
C LEU A 295 -0.23 -1.68 9.31
N ALA A 296 -0.03 -2.38 10.44
CA ALA A 296 -1.06 -2.62 11.43
C ALA A 296 -1.53 -1.31 12.08
N LEU A 297 -0.59 -0.42 12.40
CA LEU A 297 -0.91 0.90 12.96
C LEU A 297 -1.74 1.74 11.98
N LEU A 298 -1.39 1.77 10.69
CA LEU A 298 -2.18 2.48 9.68
C LEU A 298 -3.61 1.95 9.63
N VAL A 299 -3.81 0.64 9.60
CA VAL A 299 -5.14 0.03 9.56
C VAL A 299 -5.94 0.35 10.83
N MET A 300 -5.30 0.28 12.01
CA MET A 300 -5.92 0.61 13.30
C MET A 300 -6.35 2.07 13.41
N LEU A 301 -5.67 2.98 12.70
CA LEU A 301 -5.98 4.41 12.75
C LEU A 301 -7.11 4.83 11.80
N ILE A 302 -7.50 4.00 10.83
CA ILE A 302 -8.59 4.32 9.89
C ILE A 302 -9.91 4.64 10.62
N PRO A 303 -10.39 3.84 11.58
CA PRO A 303 -11.60 4.19 12.34
C PRO A 303 -11.46 5.53 13.08
N VAL A 304 -10.26 5.86 13.55
CA VAL A 304 -9.98 7.09 14.31
C VAL A 304 -10.02 8.31 13.39
N SER A 305 -9.36 8.25 12.23
CA SER A 305 -9.39 9.33 11.23
C SER A 305 -10.80 9.58 10.70
N ASN A 306 -11.58 8.51 10.51
CA ASN A 306 -12.97 8.60 10.12
C ASN A 306 -13.84 9.28 11.17
N TRP A 307 -13.65 8.92 12.44
CA TRP A 307 -14.35 9.58 13.55
C TRP A 307 -14.03 11.08 13.62
N LEU A 308 -12.84 11.48 13.20
CA LEU A 308 -12.43 12.88 13.07
C LEU A 308 -12.99 13.57 11.80
N GLY A 309 -13.73 12.86 10.95
CA GLY A 309 -14.32 13.40 9.71
C GLY A 309 -13.30 13.77 8.64
N ALA A 310 -12.11 13.16 8.67
CA ALA A 310 -11.01 13.46 7.76
C ALA A 310 -10.66 12.23 6.90
N SER A 311 -10.24 12.48 5.66
CA SER A 311 -9.99 11.40 4.70
C SER A 311 -8.88 10.46 5.13
N SER A 312 -9.23 9.18 5.18
CA SER A 312 -8.39 8.10 5.70
C SER A 312 -7.42 7.56 4.66
N VAL A 313 -7.75 7.69 3.38
CA VAL A 313 -6.90 7.21 2.27
C VAL A 313 -6.67 8.30 1.23
N GLY A 314 -5.70 8.08 0.35
CA GLY A 314 -5.37 9.01 -0.73
C GLY A 314 -4.43 10.13 -0.33
N ARG A 315 -4.16 11.04 -1.27
CA ARG A 315 -3.06 12.02 -1.17
C ARG A 315 -3.18 12.84 0.12
N GLY A 316 -2.13 12.82 0.92
CA GLY A 316 -2.06 13.57 2.16
C GLY A 316 -2.95 13.05 3.29
N SER A 317 -3.41 11.79 3.20
CA SER A 317 -4.23 11.09 4.21
C SER A 317 -3.83 11.43 5.65
N ILE A 318 -4.85 11.75 6.46
CA ILE A 318 -4.64 12.07 7.88
C ILE A 318 -4.17 10.84 8.66
N THR A 319 -4.55 9.63 8.24
CA THR A 319 -4.14 8.36 8.85
C THR A 319 -2.63 8.19 8.80
N ALA A 320 -2.01 8.49 7.66
CA ALA A 320 -0.55 8.49 7.52
C ALA A 320 0.08 9.54 8.44
N VAL A 321 -0.48 10.75 8.49
CA VAL A 321 0.02 11.82 9.35
C VAL A 321 -0.06 11.45 10.83
N LEU A 322 -1.16 10.84 11.28
CA LEU A 322 -1.36 10.38 12.66
C LEU A 322 -0.36 9.27 13.02
N ALA A 323 -0.15 8.29 12.13
CA ALA A 323 0.84 7.23 12.35
C ALA A 323 2.26 7.80 12.49
N LEU A 324 2.65 8.71 11.59
CA LEU A 324 3.95 9.38 11.62
C LEU A 324 4.12 10.27 12.86
N PHE A 325 3.05 10.96 13.28
CA PHE A 325 3.00 11.75 14.50
C PHE A 325 3.28 10.86 15.71
N LEU A 326 2.55 9.75 15.83
CA LEU A 326 2.69 8.80 16.92
C LEU A 326 4.09 8.18 17.00
N TYR A 327 4.65 7.76 15.87
CA TYR A 327 6.03 7.25 15.83
C TYR A 327 7.08 8.31 16.15
N SER A 328 6.79 9.59 15.90
CA SER A 328 7.71 10.68 16.24
C SER A 328 7.72 11.04 17.73
N LEU A 329 6.74 10.57 18.53
CA LEU A 329 6.63 10.93 19.95
C LEU A 329 7.78 10.36 20.79
N LEU A 330 8.02 9.05 20.74
CA LEU A 330 8.97 8.39 21.66
C LEU A 330 10.38 8.98 21.62
N PRO A 331 11.03 9.23 20.46
CA PRO A 331 12.40 9.72 20.44
C PRO A 331 12.48 11.12 21.07
N VAL A 332 11.49 11.97 20.84
CA VAL A 332 11.45 13.34 21.41
C VAL A 332 11.14 13.30 22.90
N VAL A 333 10.14 12.52 23.35
CA VAL A 333 9.80 12.36 24.77
C VAL A 333 11.00 11.80 25.54
N ARG A 334 11.58 10.70 25.05
CA ARG A 334 12.68 9.99 25.71
C ARG A 334 13.93 10.85 25.85
N ASN A 335 14.31 11.58 24.80
CA ASN A 335 15.49 12.43 24.85
C ASN A 335 15.24 13.73 25.65
N THR A 336 14.01 14.24 25.68
CA THR A 336 13.67 15.37 26.56
C THR A 336 13.76 14.95 28.03
N PHE A 337 13.17 13.80 28.37
CA PHE A 337 13.25 13.22 29.72
C PHE A 337 14.69 12.93 30.14
N ALA A 338 15.47 12.25 29.29
CA ALA A 338 16.87 11.94 29.58
C ALA A 338 17.71 13.21 29.74
N GLY A 339 17.54 14.18 28.83
CA GLY A 339 18.28 15.44 28.87
C GLY A 339 18.05 16.24 30.15
N LEU A 340 16.81 16.27 30.65
CA LEU A 340 16.47 16.94 31.92
C LEU A 340 17.04 16.18 33.14
N ASN A 341 17.08 14.85 33.08
CA ASN A 341 17.70 14.04 34.13
C ASN A 341 19.22 14.21 34.19
N ASP A 342 19.86 14.36 33.04
CA ASP A 342 21.32 14.51 32.91
C ASP A 342 21.82 15.90 33.35
N VAL A 343 20.92 16.86 33.60
CA VAL A 343 21.30 18.18 34.15
C VAL A 343 21.90 17.99 35.55
N PRO A 344 23.15 18.42 35.80
CA PRO A 344 23.81 18.25 37.10
C PRO A 344 23.01 18.91 38.24
N ALA A 345 22.91 18.19 39.38
CA ALA A 345 22.17 18.66 40.55
C ALA A 345 22.62 20.05 41.04
N PHE A 346 23.92 20.34 40.96
CA PHE A 346 24.50 21.63 41.31
C PHE A 346 23.78 22.84 40.69
N TYR A 347 23.43 22.77 39.39
CA TYR A 347 22.73 23.86 38.72
C TYR A 347 21.28 24.02 39.23
N ARG A 348 20.63 22.90 39.55
CA ARG A 348 19.25 22.88 40.10
C ARG A 348 19.22 23.43 41.53
N ASP A 349 20.17 23.01 42.36
CA ASP A 349 20.30 23.43 43.76
C ASP A 349 20.65 24.92 43.83
N SER A 350 21.56 25.38 42.97
CA SER A 350 21.92 26.80 42.88
C SER A 350 20.74 27.67 42.45
N ALA A 351 19.98 27.23 41.44
CA ALA A 351 18.77 27.95 41.00
C ALA A 351 17.70 28.01 42.11
N GLN A 352 17.55 26.94 42.88
CA GLN A 352 16.64 26.90 44.02
C GLN A 352 17.10 27.81 45.16
N ALA A 353 18.40 27.86 45.45
CA ALA A 353 18.98 28.77 46.44
C ALA A 353 18.80 30.26 46.07
N LEU A 354 18.79 30.57 44.76
CA LEU A 354 18.48 31.89 44.23
C LEU A 354 16.98 32.22 44.19
N GLY A 355 16.11 31.30 44.64
CA GLY A 355 14.66 31.52 44.75
C GLY A 355 13.89 31.32 43.44
N LEU A 356 14.47 30.69 42.42
CA LEU A 356 13.74 30.40 41.19
C LEU A 356 12.64 29.35 41.46
N SER A 357 11.42 29.65 41.02
CA SER A 357 10.33 28.67 41.00
C SER A 357 10.61 27.55 39.99
N SER A 358 9.95 26.40 40.13
CA SER A 358 10.12 25.26 39.22
C SER A 358 9.93 25.64 37.74
N PHE A 359 9.01 26.55 37.44
CA PHE A 359 8.77 27.03 36.08
C PHE A 359 9.96 27.83 35.51
N TRP A 360 10.51 28.77 36.30
CA TRP A 360 11.66 29.56 35.89
C TRP A 360 12.94 28.71 35.85
N ARG A 361 13.12 27.79 36.80
CA ARG A 361 14.22 26.81 36.80
C ARG A 361 14.18 25.94 35.54
N LEU A 362 13.00 25.41 35.19
CA LEU A 362 12.82 24.64 33.97
C LEU A 362 13.18 25.45 32.72
N SER A 363 12.66 26.67 32.61
CA SER A 363 12.77 27.48 31.38
C SER A 363 14.15 28.11 31.18
N TYR A 364 14.84 28.50 32.26
CA TYR A 364 16.12 29.24 32.18
C TYR A 364 17.35 28.40 32.52
N VAL A 365 17.18 27.23 33.14
CA VAL A 365 18.31 26.38 33.56
C VAL A 365 18.20 25.00 32.93
N GLU A 366 17.13 24.25 33.22
CA GLU A 366 17.04 22.83 32.84
C GLU A 366 16.87 22.64 31.33
N LEU A 367 15.91 23.32 30.68
CA LEU A 367 15.71 23.20 29.23
C LEU A 367 16.90 23.70 28.40
N PRO A 368 17.53 24.85 28.70
CA PRO A 368 18.75 25.28 28.02
C PRO A 368 19.89 24.26 28.12
N LEU A 369 20.12 23.68 29.31
CA LEU A 369 21.14 22.66 29.50
C LEU A 369 20.78 21.32 28.83
N ALA A 370 19.49 20.97 28.79
CA ALA A 370 18.98 19.77 28.14
C ALA A 370 18.82 19.92 26.60
N THR A 371 19.00 21.13 26.04
CA THR A 371 18.69 21.45 24.64
C THR A 371 19.41 20.52 23.66
N ARG A 372 20.65 20.14 23.94
CA ARG A 372 21.41 19.20 23.10
C ARG A 372 20.71 17.85 22.97
N SER A 373 20.24 17.31 24.10
CA SER A 373 19.50 16.05 24.12
C SER A 373 18.14 16.20 23.41
N VAL A 374 17.38 17.26 23.71
CA VAL A 374 16.09 17.54 23.05
C VAL A 374 16.27 17.60 21.52
N LEU A 375 17.26 18.34 21.02
CA LEU A 375 17.57 18.41 19.59
C LEU A 375 17.99 17.06 19.01
N ALA A 376 18.74 16.23 19.75
CA ALA A 376 19.07 14.87 19.32
C ALA A 376 17.81 13.99 19.18
N GLY A 377 16.84 14.15 20.08
CA GLY A 377 15.53 13.51 19.99
C GLY A 377 14.73 13.93 18.77
N ILE A 378 14.65 15.24 18.52
CA ILE A 378 13.97 15.81 17.34
C ILE A 378 14.64 15.33 16.05
N LYS A 379 15.98 15.34 16.00
CA LYS A 379 16.76 14.82 14.86
C LYS A 379 16.42 13.36 14.58
N THR A 380 16.44 12.51 15.62
CA THR A 380 16.12 11.09 15.48
C THR A 380 14.69 10.89 14.99
N ALA A 381 13.73 11.61 15.56
CA ALA A 381 12.33 11.57 15.13
C ALA A 381 12.18 12.02 13.68
N ALA A 382 12.86 13.09 13.24
CA ALA A 382 12.79 13.57 11.87
C ALA A 382 13.31 12.55 10.85
N VAL A 383 14.47 11.92 11.12
CA VAL A 383 15.05 10.90 10.24
C VAL A 383 14.13 9.67 10.15
N LEU A 384 13.61 9.20 11.29
CA LEU A 384 12.66 8.08 11.31
C LEU A 384 11.34 8.44 10.59
N ASN A 385 10.84 9.66 10.77
CA ASN A 385 9.61 10.12 10.15
C ASN A 385 9.75 10.16 8.62
N ILE A 386 10.86 10.66 8.07
CA ILE A 386 11.15 10.58 6.62
C ILE A 386 11.15 9.13 6.14
N GLY A 387 11.81 8.22 6.87
CA GLY A 387 11.81 6.80 6.53
C GLY A 387 10.41 6.19 6.52
N TYR A 388 9.67 6.33 7.61
CA TYR A 388 8.33 5.78 7.76
C TYR A 388 7.29 6.43 6.84
N ALA A 389 7.50 7.68 6.41
CA ALA A 389 6.59 8.36 5.48
C ALA A 389 6.51 7.65 4.12
N THR A 390 7.51 6.84 3.76
CA THR A 390 7.45 5.98 2.56
C THR A 390 6.34 4.93 2.67
N LEU A 391 6.01 4.46 3.87
CA LEU A 391 4.95 3.47 4.09
C LEU A 391 3.55 4.07 3.91
N GLY A 392 3.40 5.40 3.97
CA GLY A 392 2.13 6.07 3.68
C GLY A 392 1.61 5.80 2.27
N ALA A 393 2.49 5.43 1.33
CA ALA A 393 2.13 5.02 -0.01
C ALA A 393 1.21 3.78 -0.04
N LEU A 394 1.24 2.92 1.00
CA LEU A 394 0.38 1.74 1.11
C LEU A 394 -1.12 2.08 1.22
N ILE A 395 -1.43 3.31 1.66
CA ILE A 395 -2.81 3.82 1.77
C ILE A 395 -3.05 5.02 0.84
N GLY A 396 -2.18 5.19 -0.15
CA GLY A 396 -2.30 6.27 -1.12
C GLY A 396 -1.87 7.66 -0.64
N ALA A 397 -1.19 7.78 0.52
CA ALA A 397 -0.82 9.08 1.12
C ALA A 397 0.07 9.95 0.22
N GLY A 398 0.71 9.36 -0.78
CA GLY A 398 1.58 10.06 -1.73
C GLY A 398 3.04 10.02 -1.30
N GLY A 399 3.82 10.96 -1.85
CA GLY A 399 5.23 11.08 -1.54
C GLY A 399 6.12 10.02 -2.18
N LEU A 400 7.38 9.98 -1.76
CA LEU A 400 8.43 9.15 -2.35
C LEU A 400 8.23 7.64 -2.19
N GLY A 401 7.34 7.20 -1.31
CA GLY A 401 6.98 5.78 -1.21
C GLY A 401 6.19 5.26 -2.42
N GLN A 402 5.49 6.14 -3.14
CA GLN A 402 4.68 5.72 -4.28
C GLN A 402 5.52 5.08 -5.40
N PRO A 403 6.53 5.75 -5.96
CA PRO A 403 7.38 5.12 -6.97
C PRO A 403 8.09 3.84 -6.48
N ILE A 404 8.38 3.73 -5.18
CA ILE A 404 8.92 2.48 -4.59
C ILE A 404 7.91 1.34 -4.73
N LEU A 405 6.67 1.55 -4.28
CA LEU A 405 5.63 0.53 -4.36
C LEU A 405 5.24 0.21 -5.81
N THR A 406 5.13 1.23 -6.67
CA THR A 406 4.88 1.03 -8.10
C THR A 406 6.00 0.20 -8.73
N GLY A 407 7.26 0.53 -8.44
CA GLY A 407 8.42 -0.18 -8.94
C GLY A 407 8.49 -1.63 -8.46
N ILE A 408 8.15 -1.91 -7.21
CA ILE A 408 8.06 -3.29 -6.69
C ILE A 408 6.98 -4.08 -7.44
N ARG A 409 5.78 -3.49 -7.63
CA ARG A 409 4.65 -4.16 -8.28
C ARG A 409 4.87 -4.41 -9.77
N LEU A 410 5.53 -3.48 -10.45
CA LEU A 410 5.81 -3.58 -11.89
C LEU A 410 7.17 -4.21 -12.17
N ASN A 411 7.88 -4.72 -11.15
CA ASN A 411 9.26 -5.22 -11.25
C ASN A 411 10.22 -4.25 -11.97
N ARG A 412 10.06 -2.94 -11.70
CA ARG A 412 10.78 -1.83 -12.34
C ARG A 412 11.76 -1.18 -11.38
N PHE A 413 13.02 -1.61 -11.46
CA PHE A 413 14.10 -1.11 -10.60
C PHE A 413 14.34 0.41 -10.73
N ASP A 414 14.11 0.97 -11.92
CA ASP A 414 14.25 2.41 -12.18
C ASP A 414 13.25 3.25 -11.37
N LEU A 415 12.01 2.75 -11.19
CA LEU A 415 10.98 3.37 -10.35
C LEU A 415 11.30 3.19 -8.86
N ILE A 416 11.82 2.02 -8.46
CA ILE A 416 12.26 1.80 -7.07
C ILE A 416 13.32 2.84 -6.69
N LEU A 417 14.33 3.04 -7.54
CA LEU A 417 15.37 4.04 -7.31
C LEU A 417 14.83 5.48 -7.36
N GLU A 418 13.84 5.76 -8.21
CA GLU A 418 13.19 7.08 -8.30
C GLU A 418 12.57 7.53 -6.98
N GLY A 419 12.09 6.59 -6.16
CA GLY A 419 11.61 6.89 -4.80
C GLY A 419 12.67 6.74 -3.72
N ALA A 420 13.42 5.63 -3.73
CA ALA A 420 14.33 5.25 -2.66
C ALA A 420 15.55 6.20 -2.54
N LEU A 421 16.16 6.59 -3.67
CA LEU A 421 17.34 7.47 -3.63
C LEU A 421 17.00 8.86 -3.11
N PRO A 422 15.96 9.57 -3.62
CA PRO A 422 15.58 10.84 -3.04
C PRO A 422 15.17 10.73 -1.57
N ALA A 423 14.52 9.65 -1.15
CA ALA A 423 14.13 9.46 0.26
C ALA A 423 15.35 9.33 1.17
N ALA A 424 16.34 8.54 0.76
CA ALA A 424 17.62 8.41 1.47
C ALA A 424 18.38 9.75 1.51
N LEU A 425 18.42 10.48 0.40
CA LEU A 425 19.05 11.80 0.33
C LEU A 425 18.34 12.82 1.23
N LEU A 426 17.00 12.80 1.30
CA LEU A 426 16.24 13.65 2.22
C LEU A 426 16.55 13.32 3.69
N ALA A 427 16.65 12.04 4.04
CA ALA A 427 17.02 11.63 5.39
C ALA A 427 18.43 12.10 5.78
N LEU A 428 19.40 11.94 4.88
CA LEU A 428 20.77 12.43 5.07
C LEU A 428 20.84 13.96 5.16
N ALA A 429 20.08 14.66 4.30
CA ALA A 429 19.99 16.11 4.32
C ALA A 429 19.38 16.62 5.63
N ALA A 430 18.32 15.95 6.13
CA ALA A 430 17.73 16.27 7.42
C ALA A 430 18.74 16.05 8.56
N GLN A 431 19.47 14.93 8.55
CA GLN A 431 20.51 14.67 9.55
C GLN A 431 21.59 15.78 9.55
N ALA A 432 22.13 16.10 8.38
CA ALA A 432 23.14 17.15 8.23
C ALA A 432 22.62 18.53 8.66
N MET A 433 21.36 18.85 8.34
CA MET A 433 20.70 20.09 8.75
C MET A 433 20.62 20.19 10.28
N PHE A 434 20.22 19.12 10.98
CA PHE A 434 20.16 19.11 12.44
C PHE A 434 21.55 19.17 13.09
N GLU A 435 22.58 18.55 12.49
CA GLU A 435 23.96 18.67 12.98
C GLU A 435 24.49 20.11 12.84
N LEU A 436 24.18 20.79 11.74
CA LEU A 436 24.50 22.21 11.57
C LEU A 436 23.76 23.09 12.57
N LEU A 437 22.48 22.79 12.82
CA LEU A 437 21.66 23.49 13.80
C LEU A 437 22.20 23.28 15.22
N GLU A 438 22.58 22.05 15.58
CA GLU A 438 23.23 21.72 16.85
C GLU A 438 24.50 22.57 17.04
N ARG A 439 25.36 22.69 16.02
CA ARG A 439 26.58 23.52 16.08
C ARG A 439 26.31 25.02 16.23
N ARG A 440 25.20 25.53 15.69
CA ARG A 440 24.85 26.96 15.76
C ARG A 440 24.14 27.33 17.06
N VAL A 441 23.21 26.48 17.51
CA VAL A 441 22.43 26.69 18.74
C VAL A 441 23.30 26.45 19.97
N LEU A 442 24.18 25.44 19.93
CA LEU A 442 25.18 25.19 20.97
C LEU A 442 26.44 26.00 20.67
N SER A 443 26.36 27.33 20.85
CA SER A 443 27.55 28.18 20.80
C SER A 443 28.49 27.89 21.99
N LYS A 444 29.76 28.30 21.87
CA LYS A 444 30.96 27.86 22.63
C LYS A 444 30.89 27.87 24.17
N GLY A 445 29.85 28.41 24.81
CA GLY A 445 29.73 28.52 26.27
C GLY A 445 29.13 27.31 26.99
N LEU A 446 28.61 26.32 26.27
CA LEU A 446 28.07 25.04 26.81
C LEU A 446 28.95 23.83 26.47
N LYS A 447 30.17 24.07 25.97
CA LYS A 447 31.15 23.01 25.65
C LYS A 447 31.98 22.61 26.85
#